data_AF-A0AAW0Y6W2-F1
#
_entry.id   AF-A0AAW0Y6W2-F1
#
_cell.length_a   1.000
_cell.length_b   1.000
_cell.length_c   1.000
_cell.angle_alpha   90.00
_cell.angle_beta   90.00
_cell.angle_gamma   90.00
#
_symmetry.space_group_name_H-M   'P 1'
#
loop_
_entity.id
_entity.type
_entity.pdbx_description
1 polymer ?
#
loop_
_entity_poly.entity_id
_entity_poly.type
_entity_poly.pdbx_seq_one_letter_code
_entity_poly.pdbx_strand_id
1 'polypeptide(L)'
;MTTSVNITATLVLSDHYILKMRILDHVFDDFAVDELVVKIILPEGVRNIVLETPYPVERLPDTLHFTYLDTVGRPVVSVTKRNLVESHIQDFTLHYQFPSILMLQEPLLVVIAFFILFITVIIYVRLDLTLSKDDATEAKMRVSSYCEQVHTHHDKRARLYEKLEEELQKLKSSKDVAQSQTATKKIQATIRDETQAIADIGAKIRADSAEYAEKVLELQKLDKILRDSVLQQLTNVEKLVAGKMSKQQYMDADAPLHKKKEEALEKIKSILGNI
;
A
#
# COMPACT_ATOMS: atom_id res chain seq x y z
N MET A 1 -31.19 -33.64 21.80
CA MET A 1 -32.12 -33.78 20.65
C MET A 1 -32.25 -32.43 20.00
N THR A 2 -31.86 -32.32 18.74
CA THR A 2 -31.74 -31.06 18.00
C THR A 2 -33.09 -30.74 17.37
N THR A 3 -33.83 -29.79 17.94
CA THR A 3 -35.12 -29.34 17.39
C THR A 3 -34.87 -28.41 16.21
N SER A 4 -35.17 -28.89 15.00
CA SER A 4 -35.08 -28.11 13.77
C SER A 4 -36.25 -27.13 13.70
N VAL A 5 -35.99 -25.86 14.02
CA VAL A 5 -36.93 -24.75 13.86
C VAL A 5 -36.88 -24.27 12.41
N ASN A 6 -37.93 -24.55 11.63
CA ASN A 6 -38.08 -24.01 10.27
C ASN A 6 -38.47 -22.53 10.36
N ILE A 7 -37.51 -21.63 10.18
CA ILE A 7 -37.72 -20.18 10.13
C ILE A 7 -38.13 -19.80 8.69
N THR A 8 -39.40 -19.43 8.49
CA THR A 8 -39.85 -18.86 7.20
C THR A 8 -39.97 -17.34 7.35
N ALA A 9 -38.98 -16.61 6.83
CA ALA A 9 -39.04 -15.16 6.71
C ALA A 9 -39.55 -14.79 5.31
N THR A 10 -40.76 -14.24 5.22
CA THR A 10 -41.35 -13.79 3.95
C THR A 10 -41.12 -12.29 3.79
N LEU A 11 -40.33 -11.89 2.78
CA LEU A 11 -40.10 -10.49 2.42
C LEU A 11 -41.33 -9.91 1.72
N VAL A 12 -42.03 -8.96 2.37
CA VAL A 12 -43.15 -8.24 1.76
C VAL A 12 -42.91 -6.74 1.98
N LEU A 13 -42.42 -6.06 0.93
CA LEU A 13 -41.99 -4.64 0.88
C LEU A 13 -40.64 -4.34 1.56
N SER A 14 -39.83 -3.50 0.91
CA SER A 14 -38.35 -3.38 1.03
C SER A 14 -37.72 -3.20 2.42
N ASP A 15 -38.48 -2.90 3.47
CA ASP A 15 -38.00 -2.79 4.87
C ASP A 15 -38.99 -3.39 5.89
N HIS A 16 -40.02 -4.11 5.45
CA HIS A 16 -41.00 -4.78 6.33
C HIS A 16 -40.74 -6.27 6.37
N TYR A 17 -40.67 -6.81 7.57
CA TYR A 17 -40.36 -8.20 7.84
C TYR A 17 -41.47 -8.83 8.66
N ILE A 18 -41.79 -10.07 8.30
CA ILE A 18 -42.80 -10.86 8.97
C ILE A 18 -42.12 -12.10 9.52
N LEU A 19 -42.13 -12.26 10.84
CA LEU A 19 -41.68 -13.46 11.52
C LEU A 19 -42.89 -14.28 11.92
N LYS A 20 -43.02 -15.47 11.35
CA LYS A 20 -44.06 -16.44 11.72
C LYS A 20 -43.41 -17.61 12.45
N MET A 21 -43.81 -17.83 13.71
CA MET A 21 -43.24 -18.89 14.55
C MET A 21 -44.30 -19.46 15.49
N ARG A 22 -44.09 -20.69 15.97
CA ARG A 22 -44.96 -21.31 16.98
C ARG A 22 -44.75 -20.65 18.34
N ILE A 23 -45.85 -20.32 19.04
CA ILE A 23 -45.78 -19.82 20.42
C ILE A 23 -45.28 -20.92 21.36
N LEU A 24 -45.80 -22.13 21.16
CA LEU A 24 -45.49 -23.33 21.92
C LEU A 24 -45.12 -24.42 20.92
N ASP A 25 -43.98 -25.08 21.12
CA ASP A 25 -43.60 -26.25 20.33
C ASP A 25 -43.92 -27.53 21.10
N HIS A 26 -44.05 -28.64 20.37
CA HIS A 26 -44.30 -29.93 21.00
C HIS A 26 -43.08 -30.36 21.84
N VAL A 27 -43.31 -30.69 23.12
CA VAL A 27 -42.25 -31.11 24.05
C VAL A 27 -42.29 -32.62 24.31
N PHE A 28 -43.45 -33.15 24.68
CA PHE A 28 -43.77 -34.58 24.87
C PHE A 28 -45.29 -34.78 24.83
N ASP A 29 -45.79 -36.01 24.63
CA ASP A 29 -47.24 -36.28 24.54
C ASP A 29 -47.98 -35.95 25.85
N ASP A 30 -49.19 -35.41 25.76
CA ASP A 30 -50.09 -35.06 26.89
C ASP A 30 -49.50 -34.06 27.92
N PHE A 31 -48.64 -33.15 27.46
CA PHE A 31 -48.08 -32.12 28.32
C PHE A 31 -49.05 -30.97 28.64
N ALA A 32 -48.95 -30.47 29.86
CA ALA A 32 -49.60 -29.25 30.32
C ALA A 32 -48.54 -28.28 30.86
N VAL A 33 -48.63 -27.01 30.48
CA VAL A 33 -47.71 -25.96 30.93
C VAL A 33 -48.46 -24.97 31.79
N ASP A 34 -48.07 -24.88 33.07
CA ASP A 34 -48.69 -23.95 34.03
C ASP A 34 -48.43 -22.48 33.65
N GLU A 35 -47.19 -22.14 33.26
CA GLU A 35 -46.79 -20.81 32.85
C GLU A 35 -45.71 -20.86 31.74
N LEU A 36 -45.98 -20.22 30.62
CA LEU A 36 -45.07 -20.05 29.49
C LEU A 36 -44.71 -18.58 29.36
N VAL A 37 -43.40 -18.30 29.31
CA VAL A 37 -42.87 -16.97 29.00
C VAL A 37 -42.05 -17.05 27.72
N VAL A 38 -42.54 -16.42 26.66
CA VAL A 38 -41.86 -16.33 25.36
C VAL A 38 -41.15 -14.99 25.28
N LYS A 39 -39.85 -15.02 24.98
CA LYS A 39 -39.02 -13.82 24.76
C LYS A 39 -38.52 -13.81 23.33
N ILE A 40 -38.93 -12.81 22.56
CA ILE A 40 -38.55 -12.64 21.16
C ILE A 40 -37.53 -11.50 21.09
N ILE A 41 -36.27 -11.83 20.81
CA ILE A 41 -35.19 -10.86 20.67
C ILE A 41 -35.10 -10.44 19.21
N LEU A 42 -35.26 -9.14 18.95
CA LEU A 42 -35.25 -8.58 17.60
C LEU A 42 -33.90 -7.89 17.29
N PRO A 43 -33.55 -7.72 16.00
CA PRO A 43 -32.37 -6.95 15.60
C PRO A 43 -32.36 -5.51 16.16
N GLU A 44 -31.18 -4.93 16.29
CA GLU A 44 -31.02 -3.53 16.70
C GLU A 44 -31.66 -2.58 15.66
N GLY A 45 -32.36 -1.54 16.12
CA GLY A 45 -32.96 -0.53 15.23
C GLY A 45 -34.27 -0.94 14.54
N VAL A 46 -34.90 -2.02 14.99
CA VAL A 46 -36.27 -2.38 14.59
C VAL A 46 -37.28 -1.31 15.04
N ARG A 47 -38.24 -1.01 14.17
CA ARG A 47 -39.34 -0.06 14.39
C ARG A 47 -40.69 -0.74 14.16
N ASN A 48 -41.77 -0.16 14.68
CA ASN A 48 -43.16 -0.55 14.42
C ASN A 48 -43.43 -2.04 14.64
N ILE A 49 -43.22 -2.52 15.87
CA ILE A 49 -43.41 -3.93 16.23
C ILE A 49 -44.89 -4.20 16.50
N VAL A 50 -45.52 -5.03 15.68
CA VAL A 50 -46.92 -5.45 15.81
C VAL A 50 -46.98 -6.97 15.94
N LEU A 51 -47.45 -7.43 17.10
CA LEU A 51 -47.60 -8.85 17.41
C LEU A 51 -49.07 -9.28 17.21
N GLU A 52 -49.29 -10.19 16.27
CA GLU A 52 -50.57 -10.86 16.06
C GLU A 52 -50.52 -12.26 16.68
N THR A 53 -51.38 -12.50 17.67
CA THR A 53 -51.46 -13.78 18.36
C THR A 53 -52.76 -14.51 18.05
N PRO A 54 -52.72 -15.84 17.85
CA PRO A 54 -53.90 -16.63 17.50
C PRO A 54 -54.90 -16.76 18.65
N TYR A 55 -54.48 -16.54 19.89
CA TYR A 55 -55.30 -16.55 21.10
C TYR A 55 -54.87 -15.44 22.07
N PRO A 56 -55.72 -15.04 23.03
CA PRO A 56 -55.37 -13.96 23.96
C PRO A 56 -54.21 -14.36 24.88
N VAL A 57 -53.13 -13.58 24.81
CA VAL A 57 -51.92 -13.69 25.62
C VAL A 57 -51.67 -12.38 26.38
N GLU A 58 -50.96 -12.45 27.49
CA GLU A 58 -50.61 -11.25 28.27
C GLU A 58 -49.23 -10.74 27.80
N ARG A 59 -49.17 -9.50 27.30
CA ARG A 59 -47.92 -8.87 26.89
C ARG A 59 -47.23 -8.24 28.09
N LEU A 60 -45.99 -8.62 28.33
CA LEU A 60 -45.12 -8.03 29.35
C LEU A 60 -44.44 -6.76 28.81
N PRO A 61 -43.91 -5.87 29.69
CA PRO A 61 -43.18 -4.70 29.24
C PRO A 61 -41.98 -5.10 28.38
N ASP A 62 -41.80 -4.38 27.26
CA ASP A 62 -40.67 -4.58 26.36
C ASP A 62 -39.37 -4.22 27.09
N THR A 63 -38.35 -5.05 26.92
CA THR A 63 -37.03 -4.85 27.55
C THR A 63 -35.94 -4.76 26.48
N LEU A 64 -34.75 -4.30 26.87
CA LEU A 64 -33.58 -4.27 25.99
C LEU A 64 -32.60 -5.37 26.40
N HIS A 65 -32.08 -6.10 25.41
CA HIS A 65 -31.02 -7.08 25.58
C HIS A 65 -29.75 -6.59 24.89
N PHE A 66 -28.63 -6.61 25.62
CA PHE A 66 -27.34 -6.17 25.10
C PHE A 66 -26.44 -7.39 24.83
N THR A 67 -25.96 -7.50 23.61
CA THR A 67 -25.05 -8.54 23.14
C THR A 67 -23.74 -7.90 22.63
N TYR A 68 -22.79 -8.73 22.20
CA TYR A 68 -21.58 -8.29 21.51
C TYR A 68 -21.91 -7.43 20.29
N LEU A 69 -21.17 -6.32 20.11
CA LEU A 69 -21.29 -5.39 18.99
C LEU A 69 -22.60 -4.58 18.91
N ASP A 70 -23.41 -4.57 19.97
CA ASP A 70 -24.60 -3.72 20.04
C ASP A 70 -24.25 -2.29 20.49
N THR A 71 -24.86 -1.27 19.87
CA THR A 71 -24.65 0.15 20.27
C THR A 71 -25.77 0.72 21.13
N VAL A 72 -27.03 0.39 20.81
CA VAL A 72 -28.24 0.90 21.46
C VAL A 72 -29.00 -0.23 22.18
N GLY A 73 -28.76 -1.49 21.79
CA GLY A 73 -29.38 -2.69 22.37
C GLY A 73 -30.56 -3.23 21.54
N ARG A 74 -30.85 -4.51 21.71
CA ARG A 74 -31.86 -5.26 20.96
C ARG A 74 -33.21 -5.25 21.68
N PRO A 75 -34.32 -4.83 21.04
CA PRO A 75 -35.63 -4.86 21.66
C PRO A 75 -36.12 -6.29 21.85
N VAL A 76 -36.65 -6.58 23.03
CA VAL A 76 -37.18 -7.89 23.41
C VAL A 76 -38.66 -7.77 23.73
N VAL A 77 -39.49 -8.42 22.90
CA VAL A 77 -40.92 -8.56 23.14
C VAL A 77 -41.14 -9.78 24.02
N SER A 78 -41.72 -9.58 25.20
CA SER A 78 -42.01 -10.64 26.15
C SER A 78 -43.51 -10.88 26.25
N VAL A 79 -43.91 -12.15 26.18
CA VAL A 79 -45.31 -12.58 26.23
C VAL A 79 -45.43 -13.69 27.25
N THR A 80 -46.43 -13.60 28.13
CA THR A 80 -46.73 -14.64 29.12
C THR A 80 -48.13 -15.23 28.91
N LYS A 81 -48.26 -16.52 29.16
CA LYS A 81 -49.53 -17.24 29.11
C LYS A 81 -49.52 -18.40 30.10
N ARG A 82 -50.64 -18.59 30.78
CA ARG A 82 -50.84 -19.68 31.75
C ARG A 82 -51.79 -20.75 31.21
N ASN A 83 -51.66 -21.96 31.75
CA ASN A 83 -52.52 -23.11 31.48
C ASN A 83 -52.59 -23.46 29.98
N LEU A 84 -51.44 -23.78 29.38
CA LEU A 84 -51.36 -24.20 27.99
C LEU A 84 -51.39 -25.73 27.89
N VAL A 85 -52.07 -26.21 26.85
CA VAL A 85 -52.16 -27.62 26.48
C VAL A 85 -51.72 -27.80 25.03
N GLU A 86 -51.47 -29.03 24.60
CA GLU A 86 -51.01 -29.36 23.25
C GLU A 86 -51.88 -28.75 22.12
N SER A 87 -53.20 -28.60 22.34
CA SER A 87 -54.11 -27.95 21.37
C SER A 87 -53.82 -26.45 21.12
N HIS A 88 -52.92 -25.83 21.90
CA HIS A 88 -52.48 -24.43 21.75
C HIS A 88 -51.18 -24.27 20.94
N ILE A 89 -50.68 -25.34 20.30
CA ILE A 89 -49.58 -25.27 19.32
C ILE A 89 -50.10 -24.54 18.07
N GLN A 90 -49.93 -23.22 18.07
CA GLN A 90 -50.33 -22.35 16.98
C GLN A 90 -49.24 -21.30 16.70
N ASP A 91 -49.22 -20.82 15.46
CA ASP A 91 -48.26 -19.82 15.02
C ASP A 91 -48.71 -18.42 15.43
N PHE A 92 -47.78 -17.61 15.94
CA PHE A 92 -47.91 -16.16 16.00
C PHE A 92 -47.24 -15.51 14.79
N THR A 93 -47.71 -14.32 14.45
CA THR A 93 -47.14 -13.50 13.38
C THR A 93 -46.65 -12.19 13.99
N LEU A 94 -45.37 -11.86 13.77
CA LEU A 94 -44.76 -10.63 14.24
C LEU A 94 -44.34 -9.79 13.04
N HIS A 95 -44.98 -8.63 12.89
CA HIS A 95 -44.64 -7.64 11.89
C HIS A 95 -43.68 -6.64 12.50
N TYR A 96 -42.58 -6.37 11.80
CA TYR A 96 -41.61 -5.36 12.22
C TYR A 96 -40.95 -4.70 11.02
N GLN A 97 -40.52 -3.46 11.21
CA GLN A 97 -39.81 -2.70 10.20
C GLN A 97 -38.33 -2.66 10.54
N PHE A 98 -37.47 -3.13 9.63
CA PHE A 98 -36.02 -3.13 9.81
C PHE A 98 -35.33 -2.48 8.61
N PRO A 99 -34.71 -1.30 8.76
CA PRO A 99 -34.00 -0.67 7.66
C PRO A 99 -32.73 -1.44 7.31
N SER A 100 -32.61 -1.90 6.06
CA SER A 100 -31.48 -2.74 5.61
C SER A 100 -30.09 -2.08 5.78
N ILE A 101 -30.02 -0.74 5.78
CA ILE A 101 -28.77 0.01 5.99
C ILE A 101 -28.17 -0.18 7.39
N LEU A 102 -29.00 -0.46 8.40
CA LEU A 102 -28.52 -0.68 9.77
C LEU A 102 -27.75 -2.01 9.89
N MET A 103 -27.95 -2.97 8.98
CA MET A 103 -27.18 -4.21 8.95
C MET A 103 -25.69 -3.98 8.68
N LEU A 104 -25.34 -2.88 7.99
CA LEU A 104 -23.95 -2.51 7.71
C LEU A 104 -23.25 -1.83 8.90
N GLN A 105 -23.99 -1.42 9.93
CA GLN A 105 -23.43 -0.74 11.10
C GLN A 105 -22.51 -1.67 11.91
N GLU A 106 -22.90 -2.94 12.09
CA GLU A 106 -22.11 -3.91 12.87
C GLU A 106 -20.72 -4.18 12.22
N PRO A 107 -20.59 -4.49 10.90
CA PRO A 107 -19.28 -4.59 10.26
C PRO A 107 -18.49 -3.27 10.31
N LEU A 108 -19.17 -2.13 10.12
CA LEU A 108 -18.52 -0.82 10.10
C LEU A 108 -17.89 -0.49 11.46
N LEU A 109 -18.52 -0.86 12.57
CA LEU A 109 -17.98 -0.65 13.92
C LEU A 109 -16.62 -1.34 14.08
N VAL A 110 -16.50 -2.59 13.62
CA VAL A 110 -15.24 -3.34 13.66
C VAL A 110 -14.17 -2.65 12.80
N VAL A 111 -14.52 -2.22 11.58
CA VAL A 111 -13.60 -1.49 10.70
C VAL A 111 -13.12 -0.19 11.35
N ILE A 112 -14.02 0.59 11.96
CA ILE A 112 -13.67 1.83 12.66
C ILE A 112 -12.74 1.56 13.84
N ALA A 113 -12.98 0.50 14.62
CA ALA A 113 -12.13 0.14 15.75
C ALA A 113 -10.68 -0.18 15.29
N PHE A 114 -10.53 -0.98 14.24
CA PHE A 114 -9.20 -1.25 13.65
C PHE A 114 -8.58 0.00 13.04
N PHE A 115 -9.36 0.85 12.38
CA PHE A 115 -8.88 2.08 11.79
C PHE A 115 -8.29 3.05 12.83
N ILE A 116 -8.95 3.21 13.98
CA ILE A 116 -8.44 4.03 15.10
C ILE A 116 -7.10 3.46 15.62
N LEU A 117 -6.98 2.14 15.73
CA LEU A 117 -5.74 1.49 16.14
C LEU A 117 -4.60 1.80 15.16
N PHE A 118 -4.84 1.69 13.85
CA PHE A 118 -3.84 2.06 12.84
C PHE A 118 -3.45 3.53 12.89
N ILE A 119 -4.42 4.45 13.03
CA ILE A 119 -4.13 5.88 13.20
C ILE A 119 -3.24 6.12 14.41
N THR A 120 -3.53 5.46 15.53
CA THR A 120 -2.76 5.60 16.77
C THR A 120 -1.31 5.17 16.55
N VAL A 121 -1.07 4.05 15.85
CA VAL A 121 0.27 3.58 15.50
C VAL A 121 0.97 4.55 14.55
N ILE A 122 0.28 5.07 13.53
CA ILE A 122 0.84 6.06 12.59
C ILE A 122 1.28 7.32 13.33
N ILE A 123 0.43 7.84 14.22
CA ILE A 123 0.76 9.01 15.05
C ILE A 123 1.96 8.68 15.93
N TYR A 124 1.97 7.53 16.60
CA TYR A 124 3.07 7.12 17.47
C TYR A 124 4.42 7.08 16.74
N VAL A 125 4.47 6.49 15.53
CA VAL A 125 5.72 6.42 14.73
C VAL A 125 6.12 7.77 14.17
N ARG A 126 5.17 8.69 13.95
CA ARG A 126 5.43 10.04 13.42
C ARG A 126 5.73 11.08 14.50
N LEU A 127 5.46 10.77 15.77
CA LEU A 127 5.81 11.63 16.89
C LEU A 127 7.26 11.37 17.29
N ASP A 128 8.16 12.25 16.85
CA ASP A 128 9.53 12.29 17.33
C ASP A 128 9.59 12.79 18.78
N LEU A 129 9.49 11.86 19.75
CA LEU A 129 9.66 12.13 21.19
C LEU A 129 11.14 12.19 21.60
N THR A 130 11.99 12.79 20.77
CA THR A 130 13.43 12.92 21.03
C THR A 130 13.69 14.16 21.88
N LEU A 131 14.01 13.95 23.16
CA LEU A 131 14.23 14.99 24.17
C LEU A 131 15.54 15.78 23.97
N SER A 132 16.55 15.17 23.35
CA SER A 132 17.81 15.85 22.97
C SER A 132 18.10 15.53 21.52
N LYS A 133 18.13 16.58 20.69
CA LYS A 133 18.51 16.49 19.29
C LYS A 133 19.98 16.05 19.21
N ASP A 134 20.24 14.79 18.86
CA ASP A 134 21.60 14.33 18.62
C ASP A 134 22.01 14.74 17.20
N ASP A 135 22.62 15.92 17.11
CA ASP A 135 23.11 16.51 15.86
C ASP A 135 24.05 15.54 15.11
N ALA A 136 24.75 14.65 15.83
CA ALA A 136 25.63 13.66 15.22
C ALA A 136 24.87 12.54 14.49
N THR A 137 23.76 12.06 15.05
CA THR A 137 22.92 11.04 14.39
C THR A 137 22.11 11.65 13.24
N GLU A 138 21.65 12.91 13.37
CA GLU A 138 21.01 13.62 12.26
C GLU A 138 21.99 13.91 11.13
N ALA A 139 23.22 14.31 11.42
CA ALA A 139 24.27 14.46 10.40
C ALA A 139 24.53 13.14 9.67
N LYS A 140 24.60 12.00 10.39
CA LYS A 140 24.74 10.68 9.76
C LYS A 140 23.55 10.32 8.86
N MET A 141 22.31 10.60 9.30
CA MET A 141 21.12 10.37 8.48
C MET A 141 21.10 11.26 7.23
N ARG A 142 21.49 12.53 7.35
CA ARG A 142 21.61 13.46 6.22
C ARG A 142 22.68 13.00 5.23
N VAL A 143 23.85 12.59 5.71
CA VAL A 143 24.92 12.02 4.85
C VAL A 143 24.44 10.77 4.13
N SER A 144 23.77 9.84 4.82
CA SER A 144 23.21 8.64 4.18
C SER A 144 22.18 8.98 3.09
N SER A 145 21.29 9.94 3.34
CA SER A 145 20.34 10.42 2.33
C SER A 145 21.04 11.06 1.12
N TYR A 146 22.12 11.82 1.35
CA TYR A 146 22.91 12.39 0.26
C TYR A 146 23.69 11.32 -0.52
N CYS A 147 24.25 10.30 0.14
CA CYS A 147 24.89 9.16 -0.52
C CYS A 147 23.92 8.45 -1.47
N GLU A 148 22.68 8.19 -1.04
CA GLU A 148 21.64 7.57 -1.88
C GLU A 148 21.30 8.42 -3.11
N GLN A 149 21.25 9.74 -2.94
CA GLN A 149 21.07 10.66 -4.07
C GLN A 149 22.25 10.59 -5.04
N VAL A 150 23.50 10.51 -4.54
CA VAL A 150 24.69 10.32 -5.38
C VAL A 150 24.59 9.02 -6.17
N HIS A 151 24.18 7.91 -5.55
CA HIS A 151 23.92 6.63 -6.24
C HIS A 151 22.88 6.78 -7.36
N THR A 152 21.73 7.39 -7.06
CA THR A 152 20.66 7.61 -8.06
C THR A 152 21.14 8.42 -9.26
N HIS A 153 21.90 9.50 -9.02
CA HIS A 153 22.48 10.32 -10.10
C HIS A 153 23.58 9.57 -10.85
N HIS A 154 24.35 8.72 -10.17
CA HIS A 154 25.36 7.89 -10.80
C HIS A 154 24.74 6.82 -11.72
N ASP A 155 23.67 6.15 -11.30
CA ASP A 155 22.96 5.18 -12.13
C ASP A 155 22.39 5.82 -13.40
N LYS A 156 21.86 7.05 -13.29
CA LYS A 156 21.45 7.83 -14.46
C LYS A 156 22.63 8.11 -15.38
N ARG A 157 23.81 8.47 -14.85
CA ARG A 157 25.04 8.64 -15.63
C ARG A 157 25.44 7.36 -16.35
N ALA A 158 25.45 6.23 -15.66
CA ALA A 158 25.81 4.94 -16.24
C ALA A 158 24.91 4.61 -17.45
N ARG A 159 23.59 4.79 -17.31
CA ARG A 159 22.63 4.62 -18.42
C ARG A 159 22.86 5.58 -19.59
N LEU A 160 23.35 6.79 -19.32
CA LEU A 160 23.69 7.74 -20.38
C LEU A 160 24.97 7.32 -21.13
N TYR A 161 25.94 6.71 -20.45
CA TYR A 161 27.12 6.14 -21.11
C TYR A 161 26.76 4.93 -21.98
N GLU A 162 25.86 4.05 -21.53
CA GLU A 162 25.33 2.95 -22.35
C GLU A 162 24.67 3.48 -23.64
N LYS A 163 23.82 4.51 -23.53
CA LYS A 163 23.22 5.17 -24.71
C LYS A 163 24.26 5.76 -25.66
N LEU A 164 25.35 6.30 -25.12
CA LEU A 164 26.41 6.86 -25.95
C LEU A 164 27.19 5.74 -26.68
N GLU A 165 27.37 4.59 -26.05
CA GLU A 165 27.93 3.40 -26.70
C GLU A 165 26.99 2.83 -27.78
N GLU A 166 25.68 2.83 -27.56
CA GLU A 166 24.69 2.47 -28.58
C GLU A 166 24.78 3.41 -29.80
N GLU A 167 24.86 4.72 -29.59
CA GLU A 167 25.04 5.69 -30.67
C GLU A 167 26.37 5.49 -31.40
N LEU A 168 27.42 5.06 -30.70
CA LEU A 168 28.69 4.70 -31.31
C LEU A 168 28.58 3.48 -32.21
N GLN A 169 27.84 2.44 -31.79
CA GLN A 169 27.59 1.26 -32.62
C GLN A 169 26.71 1.59 -33.82
N LYS A 170 25.69 2.45 -33.65
CA LYS A 170 24.87 2.97 -34.75
C LYS A 170 25.71 3.73 -35.76
N LEU A 171 26.63 4.60 -35.32
CA LEU A 171 27.53 5.32 -36.22
C LEU A 171 28.39 4.39 -37.09
N LYS A 172 28.85 3.27 -36.52
CA LYS A 172 29.62 2.25 -37.27
C LYS A 172 28.81 1.58 -38.38
N SER A 173 27.50 1.41 -38.21
CA SER A 173 26.62 0.73 -39.18
C SER A 173 25.92 1.68 -40.16
N SER A 174 25.37 2.80 -39.67
CA SER A 174 24.63 3.77 -40.48
C SER A 174 25.53 4.72 -41.28
N LYS A 175 26.74 4.99 -40.76
CA LYS A 175 27.69 5.99 -41.26
C LYS A 175 27.14 7.43 -41.30
N ASP A 176 26.01 7.70 -40.64
CA ASP A 176 25.43 9.05 -40.54
C ASP A 176 26.07 9.83 -39.38
N VAL A 177 27.07 10.64 -39.73
CA VAL A 177 27.84 11.45 -38.77
C VAL A 177 27.02 12.60 -38.22
N ALA A 178 26.15 13.23 -39.02
CA ALA A 178 25.42 14.44 -38.61
C ALA A 178 24.35 14.11 -37.55
N GLN A 179 23.63 13.01 -37.75
CA GLN A 179 22.64 12.52 -36.78
C GLN A 179 23.31 12.10 -35.46
N SER A 180 24.41 11.34 -35.55
CA SER A 180 25.16 10.86 -34.38
C SER A 180 25.77 12.01 -33.56
N GLN A 181 26.32 13.03 -34.22
CA GLN A 181 26.83 14.23 -33.53
C GLN A 181 25.73 14.99 -32.77
N THR A 182 24.53 15.07 -33.34
CA THR A 182 23.39 15.74 -32.69
C THR A 182 22.93 14.97 -31.46
N ALA A 183 22.78 13.63 -31.58
CA ALA A 183 22.43 12.77 -30.45
C ALA A 183 23.49 12.80 -29.34
N THR A 184 24.77 12.72 -29.71
CA THR A 184 25.92 12.77 -28.80
C THR A 184 25.97 14.08 -28.02
N LYS A 185 25.76 15.23 -28.66
CA LYS A 185 25.73 16.54 -27.97
C LYS A 185 24.61 16.61 -26.94
N LYS A 186 23.43 16.05 -27.26
CA LYS A 186 22.30 16.01 -26.32
C LYS A 186 22.61 15.14 -25.10
N ILE A 187 23.18 13.96 -25.30
CA ILE A 187 23.57 13.05 -24.22
C ILE A 187 24.66 13.69 -23.35
N GLN A 188 25.67 14.33 -23.96
CA GLN A 188 26.72 15.05 -23.23
C GLN A 188 26.19 16.18 -22.36
N ALA A 189 25.18 16.93 -22.82
CA ALA A 189 24.55 17.99 -22.03
C ALA A 189 23.93 17.40 -20.75
N THR A 190 23.17 16.31 -20.87
CA THR A 190 22.58 15.63 -19.71
C THR A 190 23.64 15.03 -18.77
N ILE A 191 24.73 14.45 -19.30
CA ILE A 191 25.85 14.00 -18.46
C ILE A 191 26.45 15.16 -17.66
N ARG A 192 26.54 16.36 -18.25
CA ARG A 192 27.03 17.56 -17.56
C ARG A 192 26.09 17.99 -16.45
N ASP A 193 24.78 17.99 -16.68
CA ASP A 193 23.77 18.34 -15.68
C ASP A 193 23.82 17.39 -14.49
N GLU A 194 23.90 16.07 -14.75
CA GLU A 194 24.05 15.04 -13.72
C GLU A 194 25.40 15.17 -12.98
N THR A 195 26.47 15.60 -13.67
CA THR A 195 27.77 15.89 -13.03
C THR A 195 27.68 17.07 -12.07
N GLN A 196 26.96 18.13 -12.46
CA GLN A 196 26.75 19.29 -11.60
C GLN A 196 25.90 18.93 -10.38
N ALA A 197 24.83 18.15 -10.56
CA ALA A 197 23.99 17.69 -9.46
C ALA A 197 24.79 16.90 -8.40
N ILE A 198 25.67 15.99 -8.83
CA ILE A 198 26.55 15.27 -7.89
C ILE A 198 27.54 16.22 -7.20
N ALA A 199 28.04 17.26 -7.90
CA ALA A 199 28.95 18.23 -7.29
C ALA A 199 28.25 19.05 -6.20
N ASP A 200 27.02 19.47 -6.45
CA ASP A 200 26.19 20.21 -5.49
C ASP A 200 25.85 19.35 -4.26
N ILE A 201 25.55 18.06 -4.46
CA ILE A 201 25.35 17.11 -3.35
C ILE A 201 26.66 16.88 -2.58
N GLY A 202 27.80 16.74 -3.27
CA GLY A 202 29.11 16.61 -2.64
C GLY A 202 29.49 17.82 -1.78
N ALA A 203 29.07 19.03 -2.16
CA ALA A 203 29.24 20.23 -1.34
C ALA A 203 28.39 20.17 -0.05
N LYS A 204 27.17 19.62 -0.11
CA LYS A 204 26.31 19.39 1.08
C LYS A 204 26.91 18.33 2.00
N ILE A 205 27.39 17.20 1.45
CA ILE A 205 28.06 16.15 2.22
C ILE A 205 29.28 16.70 2.95
N ARG A 206 30.08 17.58 2.32
CA ARG A 206 31.28 18.17 2.95
C ARG A 206 30.98 18.93 4.24
N ALA A 207 29.79 19.51 4.38
CA ALA A 207 29.39 20.22 5.59
C ALA A 207 29.18 19.28 6.79
N ASP A 208 28.80 18.01 6.52
CA ASP A 208 28.45 17.03 7.55
C ASP A 208 29.53 15.93 7.72
N SER A 209 30.26 15.58 6.65
CA SER A 209 31.37 14.62 6.67
C SER A 209 32.41 14.88 5.57
N ALA A 210 33.65 15.13 5.98
CA ALA A 210 34.78 15.30 5.07
C ALA A 210 35.15 13.99 4.34
N GLU A 211 35.06 12.84 5.02
CA GLU A 211 35.45 11.54 4.48
C GLU A 211 34.59 11.15 3.26
N TYR A 212 33.26 11.22 3.39
CA TYR A 212 32.36 10.90 2.27
C TYR A 212 32.47 11.92 1.14
N ALA A 213 32.73 13.20 1.45
CA ALA A 213 32.94 14.22 0.44
C ALA A 213 34.21 13.97 -0.40
N GLU A 214 35.28 13.44 0.19
CA GLU A 214 36.47 13.04 -0.55
C GLU A 214 36.20 11.87 -1.50
N LYS A 215 35.44 10.87 -1.05
CA LYS A 215 35.02 9.74 -1.91
C LYS A 215 34.16 10.20 -3.10
N VAL A 216 33.22 11.14 -2.89
CA VAL A 216 32.42 11.73 -3.99
C VAL A 216 33.30 12.54 -4.95
N LEU A 217 34.30 13.26 -4.46
CA LEU A 217 35.27 13.96 -5.33
C LEU A 217 36.10 12.98 -6.17
N GLU A 218 36.55 11.87 -5.58
CA GLU A 218 37.28 10.82 -6.29
C GLU A 218 36.41 10.18 -7.37
N LEU A 219 35.14 9.88 -7.06
CA LEU A 219 34.15 9.42 -8.02
C LEU A 219 34.02 10.37 -9.22
N GLN A 220 33.98 11.69 -8.99
CA GLN A 220 33.92 12.67 -10.08
C GLN A 220 35.19 12.71 -10.94
N LYS A 221 36.37 12.51 -10.34
CA LYS A 221 37.63 12.45 -11.09
C LYS A 221 37.68 11.23 -12.00
N LEU A 222 37.26 10.07 -11.50
CA LEU A 222 37.22 8.84 -12.29
C LEU A 222 36.18 8.91 -13.41
N ASP A 223 35.00 9.47 -13.14
CA ASP A 223 34.00 9.67 -14.19
C ASP A 223 34.49 10.63 -15.28
N LYS A 224 35.25 11.68 -14.93
CA LYS A 224 35.88 12.54 -15.94
C LYS A 224 36.80 11.74 -16.86
N ILE A 225 37.62 10.84 -16.30
CA ILE A 225 38.50 9.96 -17.09
C ILE A 225 37.68 9.05 -18.02
N LEU A 226 36.59 8.46 -17.50
CA LEU A 226 35.67 7.63 -18.27
C LEU A 226 35.06 8.41 -19.43
N ARG A 227 34.50 9.59 -19.15
CA ARG A 227 33.89 10.48 -20.13
C ARG A 227 34.87 10.86 -21.23
N ASP A 228 36.05 11.36 -20.85
CA ASP A 228 37.05 11.82 -21.81
C ASP A 228 37.51 10.66 -22.72
N SER A 229 37.64 9.44 -22.17
CA SER A 229 37.98 8.24 -22.94
C SER A 229 36.88 7.85 -23.94
N VAL A 230 35.61 7.91 -23.52
CA VAL A 230 34.44 7.62 -24.36
C VAL A 230 34.29 8.66 -25.49
N LEU A 231 34.51 9.94 -25.21
CA LEU A 231 34.46 11.01 -26.21
C LEU A 231 35.59 10.90 -27.23
N GLN A 232 36.79 10.52 -26.77
CA GLN A 232 37.92 10.27 -27.66
C GLN A 232 37.65 9.06 -28.56
N GLN A 233 37.01 8.01 -28.04
CA GLN A 233 36.58 6.86 -28.82
C GLN A 233 35.55 7.24 -29.90
N LEU A 234 34.56 8.06 -29.55
CA LEU A 234 33.56 8.56 -30.51
C LEU A 234 34.19 9.38 -31.64
N THR A 235 35.13 10.27 -31.30
CA THR A 235 35.92 11.05 -32.27
C THR A 235 36.75 10.14 -33.19
N ASN A 236 37.34 9.08 -32.65
CA ASN A 236 38.09 8.10 -33.43
C ASN A 236 37.18 7.35 -34.42
N VAL A 237 35.97 6.96 -34.01
CA VAL A 237 34.99 6.33 -34.91
C VAL A 237 34.56 7.29 -36.02
N GLU A 238 34.28 8.56 -35.72
CA GLU A 238 33.94 9.57 -36.74
C GLU A 238 35.06 9.71 -37.78
N LYS A 239 36.33 9.75 -37.36
CA LYS A 239 37.48 9.81 -38.27
C LYS A 239 37.60 8.55 -39.14
N LEU A 240 37.33 7.38 -38.58
CA LEU A 240 37.34 6.11 -39.32
C LEU A 240 36.24 6.08 -40.39
N VAL A 241 35.01 6.47 -40.02
CA VAL A 241 33.86 6.54 -40.94
C VAL A 241 34.09 7.56 -42.05
N ALA A 242 34.71 8.70 -41.74
CA ALA A 242 35.08 9.73 -42.72
C ALA A 242 36.30 9.37 -43.58
N GLY A 243 36.89 8.17 -43.42
CA GLY A 243 38.09 7.73 -44.15
C GLY A 243 39.38 8.48 -43.78
N LYS A 244 39.36 9.30 -42.72
CA LYS A 244 40.51 10.10 -42.25
C LYS A 244 41.46 9.32 -41.34
N MET A 245 41.13 8.07 -41.01
CA MET A 245 41.95 7.19 -40.19
C MET A 245 41.83 5.75 -40.70
N SER A 246 42.95 5.03 -40.76
CA SER A 246 42.94 3.62 -41.17
C SER A 246 42.40 2.73 -40.06
N LYS A 247 41.96 1.50 -40.42
CA LYS A 247 41.47 0.51 -39.45
C LYS A 247 42.55 0.16 -38.41
N GLN A 248 43.81 0.06 -38.82
CA GLN A 248 44.92 -0.24 -37.92
C GLN A 248 45.15 0.92 -36.94
N GLN A 249 45.18 2.16 -37.44
CA GLN A 249 45.33 3.35 -36.60
C GLN A 249 44.17 3.51 -35.59
N TYR A 250 42.94 3.14 -35.97
CA TYR A 250 41.82 3.09 -35.06
C TYR A 250 42.06 2.07 -33.94
N MET A 251 42.47 0.84 -34.28
CA MET A 251 42.67 -0.23 -33.30
C MET A 251 43.78 0.12 -32.29
N ASP A 252 44.90 0.68 -32.78
CA ASP A 252 46.02 1.08 -31.93
C ASP A 252 45.65 2.25 -30.99
N ALA A 253 44.76 3.15 -31.43
CA ALA A 253 44.28 4.27 -30.63
C ALA A 253 43.16 3.90 -29.65
N ASP A 254 42.34 2.88 -29.96
CA ASP A 254 41.19 2.48 -29.14
C ASP A 254 41.56 1.50 -28.02
N ALA A 255 42.56 0.64 -28.23
CA ALA A 255 43.04 -0.31 -27.23
C ALA A 255 43.40 0.33 -25.85
N PRO A 256 44.19 1.42 -25.78
CA PRO A 256 44.48 2.08 -24.49
C PRO A 256 43.26 2.78 -23.89
N LEU A 257 42.30 3.22 -24.70
CA LEU A 257 41.06 3.84 -24.22
C LEU A 257 40.16 2.81 -23.55
N HIS A 258 40.03 1.62 -24.16
CA HIS A 258 39.26 0.52 -23.58
C HIS A 258 39.77 0.13 -22.19
N LYS A 259 41.10 -0.05 -22.06
CA LYS A 259 41.74 -0.35 -20.79
C LYS A 259 41.49 0.73 -19.73
N LYS A 260 41.61 2.01 -20.10
CA LYS A 260 41.32 3.13 -19.19
C LYS A 260 39.86 3.16 -18.73
N LYS A 261 38.92 2.83 -19.61
CA LYS A 261 37.48 2.76 -19.26
C LYS A 261 37.21 1.65 -18.25
N GLU A 262 37.75 0.45 -18.48
CA GLU A 262 37.60 -0.69 -17.56
C GLU A 262 38.19 -0.37 -16.17
N GLU A 263 39.42 0.13 -16.10
CA GLU A 263 40.06 0.52 -14.84
C GLU A 263 39.27 1.62 -14.10
N ALA A 264 38.72 2.59 -14.84
CA ALA A 264 37.89 3.64 -14.24
C ALA A 264 36.56 3.08 -13.70
N LEU A 265 35.90 2.19 -14.44
CA LEU A 265 34.64 1.57 -14.04
C LEU A 265 34.80 0.68 -12.80
N GLU A 266 35.88 -0.10 -12.70
CA GLU A 266 36.15 -0.91 -11.52
C GLU A 266 36.35 -0.05 -10.26
N LYS A 267 37.14 1.02 -10.38
CA LYS A 267 37.36 1.96 -9.26
C LYS A 267 36.07 2.69 -8.87
N ILE A 268 35.27 3.10 -9.85
CA ILE A 268 33.94 3.69 -9.61
C ILE A 268 33.05 2.74 -8.82
N LYS A 269 32.96 1.46 -9.21
CA LYS A 269 32.17 0.44 -8.50
C LYS A 269 32.66 0.24 -7.07
N SER A 270 33.99 0.21 -6.86
CA SER A 270 34.57 0.08 -5.53
C SER A 270 34.24 1.27 -4.63
N ILE A 271 34.29 2.49 -5.16
CA ILE A 271 33.95 3.70 -4.39
C ILE A 271 32.46 3.74 -4.05
N LEU A 272 31.58 3.40 -5.00
CA LEU A 272 30.14 3.32 -4.75
C LEU A 272 29.78 2.27 -3.70
N GLY A 273 30.50 1.14 -3.64
CA GLY A 273 30.31 0.16 -2.57
C GLY A 273 30.72 0.66 -1.17
N ASN A 274 31.48 1.76 -1.09
CA ASN A 274 32.05 2.32 0.13
C ASN A 274 31.45 3.70 0.51
N ILE A 275 30.42 4.16 -0.20
CA ILE A 275 29.66 5.40 0.03
C ILE A 275 28.19 5.02 0.26
#